data_AF-A0A3D2YIX1-F1
#
_entry.id   AF-A0A3D2YIX1-F1
#
_cell.length_a   1.000
_cell.length_b   1.000
_cell.length_c   1.000
_cell.angle_alpha   90.00
_cell.angle_beta   90.00
_cell.angle_gamma   90.00
#
_symmetry.space_group_name_H-M   'P 1'
#
loop_
_entity.id
_entity.type
_entity.pdbx_description
1 polymer ?
#
loop_
_entity_poly.entity_id
_entity_poly.type
_entity_poly.pdbx_seq_one_letter_code
_entity_poly.pdbx_strand_id
1 'polypeptide(L)'
;APETVCRALRGQGHDMFLAMPTAVRIWASVDADASCPITVREGRDFLTDWCGSHPLRPLPPEPAYPAGEPVLTGKGLWFRYDGQTEDVVRGLDIQLRRGELLALLGGNGAG
;
A
#
# COMPACT_ATOMS: atom_id res chain seq x y z
N ALA A 1 -13.38 -23.63 12.50
CA ALA A 1 -13.77 -22.24 12.18
C ALA A 1 -12.54 -21.49 11.62
N PRO A 2 -12.69 -20.34 10.94
CA PRO A 2 -11.56 -19.59 10.37
C PRO A 2 -10.41 -19.32 11.36
N GLU A 3 -10.75 -19.06 12.63
CA GLU A 3 -9.81 -18.86 13.72
C GLU A 3 -8.88 -20.08 13.94
N THR A 4 -9.44 -21.30 13.90
CA THR A 4 -8.69 -22.55 14.09
C THR A 4 -7.63 -22.73 12.99
N VAL A 5 -7.98 -22.37 11.75
CA VAL A 5 -7.06 -22.45 10.60
C VAL A 5 -5.94 -21.42 10.77
N CYS A 6 -6.27 -20.17 11.13
CA CYS A 6 -5.27 -19.13 11.35
C CYS A 6 -4.29 -19.50 12.48
N ARG A 7 -4.79 -20.11 13.56
CA ARG A 7 -3.96 -20.61 14.67
C ARG A 7 -3.03 -21.75 14.24
N ALA A 8 -3.53 -22.70 13.44
CA ALA A 8 -2.69 -23.77 12.89
C ALA A 8 -1.58 -23.22 11.98
N LEU A 9 -1.89 -22.21 11.17
CA LEU A 9 -0.92 -21.60 10.25
C LEU A 9 0.15 -20.75 10.96
N ARG A 10 -0.19 -20.10 12.10
CA ARG A 10 0.73 -19.27 12.91
C ARG A 10 2.01 -20.02 13.35
N GLY A 11 1.96 -21.35 13.46
CA GLY A 11 3.11 -22.19 13.84
C GLY A 11 3.85 -22.85 12.69
N GLN A 12 3.33 -22.78 11.45
CA GLN A 12 3.86 -23.56 10.32
C GLN A 12 4.67 -22.73 9.33
N GLY A 13 4.71 -21.40 9.47
CA GLY A 13 5.42 -20.52 8.53
C GLY A 13 4.94 -20.65 7.08
N HIS A 14 3.67 -21.01 6.89
CA HIS A 14 3.13 -21.41 5.59
C HIS A 14 2.75 -20.19 4.72
N ASP A 15 3.07 -20.23 3.41
CA ASP A 15 2.91 -19.10 2.47
C ASP A 15 1.48 -18.53 2.37
N MET A 16 0.46 -19.37 2.60
CA MET A 16 -0.95 -18.92 2.71
C MET A 16 -1.13 -17.77 3.70
N PHE A 17 -0.24 -17.61 4.66
CA PHE A 17 -0.30 -16.51 5.61
C PHE A 17 -0.19 -15.14 4.95
N LEU A 18 0.50 -15.04 3.81
CA LEU A 18 0.60 -13.82 3.01
C LEU A 18 -0.76 -13.40 2.42
N ALA A 19 -1.66 -14.36 2.22
CA ALA A 19 -3.01 -14.12 1.71
C ALA A 19 -4.04 -13.81 2.82
N MET A 20 -3.65 -13.88 4.09
CA MET A 20 -4.55 -13.58 5.21
C MET A 20 -4.78 -12.08 5.36
N PRO A 21 -5.92 -11.66 5.94
CA PRO A 21 -6.17 -10.26 6.27
C PRO A 21 -5.05 -9.65 7.11
N THR A 22 -4.77 -8.36 6.89
CA THR A 22 -3.68 -7.64 7.58
C THR A 22 -3.71 -7.79 9.10
N ALA A 23 -4.90 -7.77 9.72
CA ALA A 23 -5.05 -7.95 11.16
C ALA A 23 -4.55 -9.33 11.65
N VAL A 24 -4.91 -10.40 10.94
CA VAL A 24 -4.42 -11.76 11.20
C VAL A 24 -2.90 -11.80 11.04
N ARG A 25 -2.40 -11.15 9.97
CA ARG A 25 -0.96 -11.09 9.68
C ARG A 25 -0.16 -10.46 10.82
N ILE A 26 -0.63 -9.33 11.33
CA ILE A 26 0.02 -8.64 12.45
C ILE A 26 -0.07 -9.51 13.71
N TRP A 27 -1.25 -10.05 14.03
CA TRP A 27 -1.45 -10.93 15.19
C TRP A 27 -0.47 -12.11 15.23
N ALA A 28 -0.20 -12.77 14.10
CA ALA A 28 0.75 -13.88 14.11
C ALA A 28 2.23 -13.43 14.15
N SER A 29 2.53 -12.21 13.72
CA SER A 29 3.89 -11.66 13.74
C SER A 29 4.35 -11.18 15.12
N VAL A 30 3.43 -11.08 16.07
CA VAL A 30 3.72 -10.64 17.44
C VAL A 30 3.47 -11.78 18.43
N ASP A 31 4.11 -11.72 19.59
CA ASP A 31 3.88 -12.69 20.68
C ASP A 31 2.62 -12.34 21.48
N ALA A 32 1.48 -12.35 20.79
CA ALA A 32 0.19 -12.09 21.40
C ALA A 32 -0.45 -13.36 21.96
N ASP A 33 -0.74 -13.33 23.27
CA ASP A 33 -1.68 -14.23 23.94
C ASP A 33 -3.12 -13.67 23.80
N ALA A 34 -3.58 -13.61 22.56
CA ALA A 34 -4.91 -13.13 22.20
C ALA A 34 -5.54 -14.02 21.12
N SER A 35 -6.87 -14.05 21.05
CA SER A 35 -7.59 -14.73 19.97
C SER A 35 -7.25 -14.13 18.61
N CYS A 36 -7.27 -14.95 17.55
CA CYS A 36 -6.97 -14.50 16.20
C CYS A 36 -8.10 -13.59 15.70
N PRO A 37 -7.82 -12.32 15.33
CA PRO A 37 -8.85 -11.40 14.87
C PRO A 37 -9.27 -11.74 13.44
N ILE A 38 -10.50 -12.21 13.26
CA ILE A 38 -11.05 -12.59 11.94
C ILE A 38 -11.89 -11.48 11.32
N THR A 39 -12.29 -10.46 12.10
CA THR A 39 -12.98 -9.26 11.59
C THR A 39 -12.14 -7.99 11.70
N VAL A 40 -12.49 -6.96 10.91
CA VAL A 40 -11.84 -5.64 10.97
C VAL A 40 -11.95 -5.03 12.37
N ARG A 41 -13.12 -5.19 13.02
CA ARG A 41 -13.36 -4.70 14.38
C ARG A 41 -12.42 -5.36 15.37
N GLU A 42 -12.38 -6.70 15.38
CA GLU A 42 -11.49 -7.46 16.26
C GLU A 42 -10.02 -7.09 16.04
N GLY A 43 -9.61 -6.88 14.78
CA GLY A 43 -8.25 -6.46 14.45
C GLY A 43 -7.88 -5.11 15.04
N ARG A 44 -8.79 -4.13 14.96
CA ARG A 44 -8.58 -2.80 15.55
C ARG A 44 -8.52 -2.87 17.08
N ASP A 45 -9.45 -3.60 17.68
CA ASP A 45 -9.55 -3.72 19.14
C ASP A 45 -8.27 -4.42 19.67
N PHE A 46 -7.84 -5.52 19.02
CA PHE A 46 -6.56 -6.19 19.30
C PHE A 46 -5.35 -5.26 19.22
N LEU A 47 -5.22 -4.48 18.14
CA LEU A 47 -4.08 -3.57 17.97
C LEU A 47 -4.05 -2.47 19.03
N THR A 48 -5.23 -1.99 19.43
CA THR A 48 -5.38 -0.95 20.46
C THR A 48 -4.90 -1.47 21.81
N ASP A 49 -5.34 -2.67 22.20
CA ASP A 49 -4.93 -3.32 23.44
C ASP A 49 -3.44 -3.66 23.43
N TRP A 50 -2.94 -4.21 22.32
CA TRP A 50 -1.52 -4.56 22.15
C TRP A 50 -0.60 -3.34 22.32
N CYS A 51 -0.97 -2.20 21.72
CA CYS A 51 -0.19 -0.96 21.84
C CYS A 51 -0.23 -0.35 23.26
N GLY A 52 -1.19 -0.74 24.10
CA GLY A 52 -1.26 -0.30 25.50
C GLY A 52 -0.08 -0.78 26.34
N SER A 53 0.48 -1.95 26.01
CA SER A 53 1.66 -2.53 26.69
C SER A 53 2.92 -2.57 25.81
N HIS A 54 2.78 -2.33 24.51
CA HIS A 54 3.88 -2.33 23.54
C HIS A 54 4.01 -0.96 22.87
N PRO A 55 4.87 -0.06 23.40
CA PRO A 55 5.06 1.27 22.82
C PRO A 55 5.47 1.22 21.35
N LEU A 56 4.72 1.94 20.51
CA LEU A 56 5.04 2.07 19.09
C LEU A 56 6.37 2.81 18.91
N ARG A 57 7.20 2.29 18.01
CA ARG A 57 8.47 2.91 17.62
C ARG A 57 8.29 3.63 16.29
N PRO A 58 9.08 4.69 16.02
CA PRO A 58 9.11 5.29 14.70
C PRO A 58 9.46 4.23 13.67
N LEU A 59 8.82 4.32 12.51
CA LEU A 59 9.16 3.48 11.37
C LEU A 59 10.61 3.77 10.95
N PRO A 60 11.36 2.76 10.48
CA PRO A 60 12.64 3.02 9.84
C PRO A 60 12.42 4.00 8.68
N PRO A 61 13.40 4.87 8.39
CA PRO A 61 13.30 5.76 7.25
C PRO A 61 13.07 4.93 5.99
N GLU A 62 12.15 5.39 5.13
CA GLU A 62 11.93 4.73 3.85
C GLU A 62 13.23 4.71 3.05
N PRO A 63 13.52 3.61 2.31
CA PRO A 63 14.66 3.58 1.43
C PRO A 63 14.57 4.73 0.42
N ALA A 64 15.54 5.65 0.47
CA ALA A 64 15.67 6.64 -0.57
C ALA A 64 16.20 5.96 -1.83
N TYR A 65 15.38 5.87 -2.86
CA TYR A 65 15.82 5.42 -4.18
C TYR A 65 16.37 6.63 -4.94
N PRO A 66 17.70 6.73 -5.16
CA PRO A 66 18.26 7.87 -5.86
C PRO A 66 17.66 7.92 -7.27
N ALA A 67 17.01 9.03 -7.59
CA ALA A 67 16.50 9.24 -8.93
C ALA A 67 17.67 9.46 -9.89
N GLY A 68 17.74 8.66 -10.95
CA GLY A 68 18.76 8.81 -11.97
C GLY A 68 18.56 10.07 -12.82
N GLU A 69 19.18 10.10 -13.99
CA GLU A 69 18.96 11.15 -14.96
C GLU A 69 17.52 11.14 -15.49
N PRO A 70 16.96 12.29 -15.92
CA PRO A 70 15.68 12.33 -16.62
C PRO A 70 15.73 11.48 -17.90
N VAL A 71 14.75 10.59 -18.09
CA VAL A 71 14.60 9.75 -19.28
C VAL A 71 13.39 10.16 -20.14
N LEU A 72 12.40 10.84 -19.53
CA LEU A 72 11.27 11.47 -20.22
C LEU A 72 11.07 12.86 -19.64
N THR A 73 10.81 13.84 -20.50
CA THR A 73 10.40 15.18 -20.05
C THR A 73 9.41 15.75 -21.06
N GLY A 74 8.27 16.21 -20.56
CA GLY A 74 7.27 16.98 -21.29
C GLY A 74 7.02 18.28 -20.56
N LYS A 75 6.94 19.38 -21.31
CA LYS A 75 6.63 20.70 -20.75
C LYS A 75 5.46 21.32 -21.49
N GLY A 76 4.47 21.79 -20.75
CA GLY A 76 3.25 22.38 -21.29
C GLY A 76 2.59 21.47 -22.31
N LEU A 77 2.43 20.18 -22.01
CA LEU A 77 1.81 19.21 -22.90
C LEU A 77 0.30 19.44 -22.98
N TRP A 78 -0.22 19.44 -24.20
CA TRP A 78 -1.66 19.51 -24.49
C TRP A 78 -2.01 18.32 -25.38
N PHE A 79 -3.14 17.67 -25.12
CA PHE A 79 -3.58 16.51 -25.88
C PHE A 79 -5.08 16.54 -26.15
N ARG A 80 -5.44 16.16 -27.37
CA ARG A 80 -6.80 16.06 -27.87
C ARG A 80 -6.89 14.89 -28.86
N TYR A 81 -7.99 14.14 -28.83
CA TYR A 81 -8.20 12.96 -29.67
C TYR A 81 -8.43 13.32 -31.15
N ASP A 82 -9.51 14.06 -31.45
CA ASP A 82 -9.81 14.53 -32.79
C ASP A 82 -10.20 16.01 -32.81
N GLY A 83 -10.26 16.59 -34.02
CA GLY A 83 -10.37 18.04 -34.20
C GLY A 83 -11.64 18.71 -33.66
N GLN A 84 -12.63 17.95 -33.19
CA GLN A 84 -13.92 18.49 -32.74
C GLN A 84 -14.15 18.39 -31.23
N THR A 85 -13.26 17.76 -30.45
CA THR A 85 -13.39 17.71 -28.98
C THR A 85 -12.62 18.84 -28.28
N GLU A 86 -12.87 19.03 -26.98
CA GLU A 86 -12.01 19.87 -26.13
C GLU A 86 -10.67 19.17 -25.84
N ASP A 87 -9.67 19.95 -25.42
CA ASP A 87 -8.39 19.41 -24.96
C ASP A 87 -8.59 18.63 -23.66
N VAL A 88 -8.18 17.36 -23.67
CA VAL A 88 -8.33 16.44 -22.54
C VAL A 88 -7.19 16.62 -21.55
N VAL A 89 -5.98 16.84 -22.06
CA VAL A 89 -4.81 17.25 -21.25
C VAL A 89 -4.45 18.68 -21.63
N ARG A 90 -4.23 19.55 -20.64
CA ARG A 90 -3.87 20.95 -20.85
C ARG A 90 -2.72 21.35 -19.93
N GLY A 91 -1.63 21.85 -20.51
CA GLY A 91 -0.51 22.43 -19.78
C GLY A 91 0.22 21.46 -18.85
N LEU A 92 0.28 20.16 -19.17
CA LEU A 92 0.93 19.17 -18.31
C LEU A 92 2.46 19.26 -18.41
N ASP A 93 3.10 19.51 -17.27
CA ASP A 93 4.53 19.34 -17.08
C ASP A 93 4.79 17.97 -16.42
N ILE A 94 5.62 17.13 -17.04
CA ILE A 94 5.94 15.79 -16.54
C ILE A 94 7.41 15.46 -16.74
N GLN A 95 8.03 14.80 -15.76
CA GLN A 95 9.36 14.24 -15.86
C GLN A 95 9.37 12.83 -15.26
N LEU A 96 10.00 11.89 -15.97
CA LEU A 96 10.30 10.56 -15.46
C LEU A 96 11.81 10.38 -15.46
N ARG A 97 12.37 9.86 -14.37
CA ARG A 97 13.81 9.66 -14.17
C ARG A 97 14.16 8.17 -14.20
N ARG A 98 15.42 7.86 -14.51
CA ARG A 98 15.87 6.46 -14.56
C ARG A 98 15.66 5.79 -13.20
N GLY A 99 15.01 4.63 -13.22
CA GLY A 99 14.69 3.85 -12.01
C GLY A 99 13.45 4.32 -11.25
N GLU A 100 12.79 5.37 -11.71
CA GLU A 100 11.56 5.88 -11.11
C GLU A 100 10.32 5.10 -11.62
N LEU A 101 9.40 4.80 -10.71
CA LEU A 101 8.06 4.35 -11.03
C LEU A 101 7.09 5.51 -10.78
N LEU A 102 6.67 6.19 -11.86
CA LEU A 102 5.72 7.29 -11.79
C LEU A 102 4.29 6.79 -12.01
N ALA A 103 3.41 7.02 -11.04
CA ALA A 103 1.99 6.75 -11.16
C ALA A 103 1.22 8.07 -11.36
N LEU A 104 0.44 8.16 -12.43
CA LEU A 104 -0.51 9.25 -12.66
C LEU A 104 -1.90 8.75 -12.26
N LEU A 105 -2.53 9.45 -11.33
CA LEU A 105 -3.84 9.10 -10.77
C LEU A 105 -4.84 10.20 -11.06
N GLY A 106 -6.07 9.81 -11.36
CA GLY A 106 -7.17 10.72 -11.63
C GLY A 106 -8.51 9.98 -11.59
N GLY A 107 -9.60 10.73 -11.42
CA GLY A 107 -10.94 10.17 -11.60
C GLY A 107 -11.19 9.78 -13.05
N ASN A 108 -12.26 9.03 -13.30
CA ASN A 108 -12.67 8.71 -14.67
C ASN A 108 -12.86 10.01 -15.48
N GLY A 109 -12.16 10.14 -16.61
CA GLY A 109 -12.21 11.31 -17.48
C GLY A 109 -11.31 12.48 -17.06
N ALA A 110 -10.39 12.29 -16.11
CA ALA A 110 -9.47 13.34 -15.67
C ALA A 110 -8.33 13.67 -16.66
N GLY A 111 -8.13 12.85 -17.69
CA GLY A 111 -7.04 12.97 -18.66
C GLY A 111 -7.11 11.89 -19.73
#